data_AF-A0A4Y2R215-F1
#
_entry.id   AF-A0A4Y2R215-F1
#
_cell.length_a   1.000
_cell.length_b   1.000
_cell.length_c   1.000
_cell.angle_alpha   90.00
_cell.angle_beta   90.00
_cell.angle_gamma   90.00
#
_symmetry.space_group_name_H-M   'P 1'
#
loop_
_entity.id
_entity.type
_entity.pdbx_description
1 polymer ?
#
loop_
_entity_poly.entity_id
_entity_poly.type
_entity_poly.pdbx_seq_one_letter_code
_entity_poly.pdbx_strand_id
1 'polypeptide(L)'
;MFYELCDLFRRCKRGLDSYMSLRKAFLLALLVFGLLLYVGPSVFRWVRKKTPIMIDPNIGCIASNMNALIRESQTFDASVYRSYEPDEPYFLPLVGNGKIGVPLDKKEELYVHYKRFLSVPINYHPIVQVDIPGASTQEGTAVHYTSGIAYKFQCFNMRRHPVSVIHQVYAYRIAPSLLIQQIEIMNPLNEDLTLILRQESSTSSENSPLVITLPNGNKFEYKVFSEEVKVPDSSKSIMLSIAATKVPSTITIPPKRLIVLADLYCFTVYYFMNSKFDQNMQHIDESLP
;
A
#
# COMPACT_ATOMS: atom_id res chain seq x y z
N MET A 1 24.78 18.85 56.80
CA MET A 1 24.13 19.53 55.65
C MET A 1 22.60 19.59 55.76
N PHE A 2 21.92 18.55 56.27
CA PHE A 2 20.45 18.57 56.46
C PHE A 2 19.95 19.51 57.59
N TYR A 3 20.72 19.66 58.68
CA TYR A 3 20.36 20.52 59.82
C TYR A 3 20.33 22.02 59.47
N GLU A 4 21.26 22.51 58.64
CA GLU A 4 21.30 23.93 58.25
C GLU A 4 20.14 24.32 57.31
N LEU A 5 19.72 23.39 56.43
CA LEU A 5 18.56 23.57 55.55
C LEU A 5 17.24 23.67 56.34
N CYS A 6 17.10 22.87 57.39
CA CYS A 6 15.94 22.94 58.28
C CYS A 6 15.85 24.24 59.06
N ASP A 7 16.98 24.78 59.54
CA ASP A 7 17.00 26.05 60.27
C ASP A 7 16.72 27.26 59.35
N LEU A 8 17.20 27.22 58.10
CA LEU A 8 16.87 28.20 57.07
C LEU A 8 15.37 28.19 56.74
N PHE A 9 14.76 27.00 56.61
CA PHE A 9 13.32 26.87 56.41
C PHE A 9 12.51 27.41 57.58
N ARG A 10 12.96 27.18 58.82
CA ARG A 10 12.27 27.64 60.02
C ARG A 10 12.36 29.16 60.19
N ARG A 11 13.48 29.76 59.78
CA ARG A 11 13.67 31.23 59.72
C ARG A 11 12.84 31.87 58.61
N CYS A 12 12.78 31.27 57.42
CA CYS A 12 11.90 31.74 56.34
C CYS A 12 10.41 31.66 56.70
N LYS A 13 9.99 30.57 57.38
CA LYS A 13 8.60 30.42 57.85
C LYS A 13 8.20 31.53 58.83
N ARG A 14 9.07 31.91 59.76
CA ARG A 14 8.81 33.01 60.70
C ARG A 14 8.77 34.39 60.03
N GLY A 15 9.49 34.59 58.92
CA GLY A 15 9.43 35.82 58.15
C GLY A 15 8.14 35.98 57.32
N LEU A 16 7.48 34.86 57.00
CA LEU A 16 6.22 34.81 56.23
C LEU A 16 4.97 35.03 57.11
N ASP A 17 4.99 34.58 58.37
CA ASP A 17 3.84 34.68 59.28
C ASP A 17 3.60 36.11 59.83
N SER A 18 4.58 37.00 59.75
CA SER A 18 4.43 38.39 60.22
C SER A 18 3.89 39.29 59.11
N TYR A 19 2.56 39.33 58.95
CA TYR A 19 1.81 40.32 58.17
C TYR A 19 2.46 40.70 56.82
N MET A 20 2.39 39.79 55.85
CA MET A 20 2.74 40.11 54.47
C MET A 20 1.81 41.20 53.92
N SER A 21 2.26 42.46 53.95
CA SER A 21 1.64 43.54 53.18
C SER A 21 1.42 43.09 51.74
N LEU A 22 0.23 43.37 51.17
CA LEU A 22 -0.16 43.02 49.79
C LEU A 22 0.95 43.35 48.76
N ARG A 23 1.70 44.43 48.99
CA ARG A 23 2.83 44.86 48.15
C ARG A 23 4.00 43.87 48.18
N LYS A 24 4.32 43.31 49.35
CA LYS A 24 5.38 42.29 49.50
C LYS A 24 4.95 40.95 48.92
N ALA A 25 3.67 40.58 49.06
CA ALA A 25 3.12 39.37 48.45
C ALA A 25 3.13 39.47 46.92
N PHE A 26 2.79 40.64 46.36
CA PHE A 26 2.85 40.89 44.92
C PHE A 26 4.28 40.79 44.37
N LEU A 27 5.27 41.40 45.06
CA LEU A 27 6.68 41.30 44.64
C LEU A 27 7.21 39.87 44.71
N LEU A 28 6.82 39.11 45.74
CA LEU A 28 7.21 37.70 45.87
C LEU A 28 6.56 36.85 44.78
N ALA A 29 5.29 37.08 44.46
CA ALA A 29 4.60 36.43 43.35
C ALA A 29 5.27 36.76 42.01
N LEU A 30 5.67 38.00 41.76
CA LEU A 30 6.34 38.43 40.53
C LEU A 30 7.73 37.79 40.38
N LEU A 31 8.48 37.67 41.49
CA LEU A 31 9.76 36.97 41.51
C LEU A 31 9.58 35.48 41.21
N VAL A 32 8.60 34.83 41.83
CA VAL A 32 8.27 33.42 41.59
C VAL A 32 7.82 33.19 40.15
N PHE A 33 6.97 34.07 39.59
CA PHE A 33 6.55 34.00 38.19
C PHE A 33 7.71 34.23 37.23
N GLY A 34 8.60 35.19 37.52
CA GLY A 34 9.80 35.42 36.72
C GLY A 34 10.72 34.20 36.71
N LEU A 35 10.89 33.54 37.86
CA LEU A 35 11.70 32.33 38.00
C LEU A 35 11.05 31.14 37.30
N LEU A 36 9.72 31.01 37.37
CA LEU A 36 8.94 30.02 36.60
C LEU A 36 9.03 30.26 35.08
N LEU A 37 8.99 31.50 34.61
CA LEU A 37 9.14 31.81 33.18
C LEU A 37 10.57 31.59 32.68
N TYR A 38 11.57 31.77 33.55
CA TYR A 38 12.98 31.54 33.21
C TYR A 38 13.36 30.06 33.23
N VAL A 39 13.00 29.34 34.29
CA VAL A 39 13.35 27.92 34.52
C VAL A 39 12.33 26.98 33.88
N GLY A 40 11.07 27.40 33.78
CA GLY A 40 9.96 26.60 33.25
C GLY A 40 10.22 26.05 31.86
N PRO A 41 10.63 26.84 30.85
CA PRO A 41 10.91 26.31 29.52
C PRO A 41 12.00 25.23 29.52
N SER A 42 13.03 25.38 30.36
CA SER A 42 14.14 24.42 30.47
C SER A 42 13.71 23.13 31.16
N VAL A 43 12.95 23.22 32.26
CA VAL A 43 12.40 22.05 32.95
C VAL A 43 11.33 21.37 32.09
N PHE A 44 10.50 22.13 31.39
CA PHE A 44 9.48 21.61 30.49
C PHE A 44 10.10 20.94 29.27
N ARG A 45 11.19 21.49 28.71
CA ARG A 45 12.00 20.79 27.68
C ARG A 45 12.65 19.52 28.23
N TRP A 46 13.09 19.51 29.48
CA TRP A 46 13.70 18.31 30.09
C TRP A 46 12.68 17.22 30.41
N VAL A 47 11.51 17.57 30.95
CA VAL A 47 10.40 16.65 31.21
C VAL A 47 9.73 16.18 29.90
N ARG A 48 9.71 17.03 28.86
CA ARG A 48 9.28 16.66 27.51
C ARG A 48 10.37 16.07 26.62
N LYS A 49 11.63 15.97 27.08
CA LYS A 49 12.60 15.02 26.52
C LYS A 49 12.17 13.61 26.95
N LYS A 50 10.96 13.20 26.53
CA LYS A 50 10.74 11.79 26.21
C LYS A 50 11.85 11.46 25.24
N THR A 51 12.59 10.40 25.52
CA THR A 51 13.47 9.75 24.54
C THR A 51 12.76 9.80 23.19
N PRO A 52 13.40 10.22 22.08
CA PRO A 52 12.74 10.13 20.79
C PRO A 52 12.27 8.69 20.68
N ILE A 53 10.95 8.49 20.66
CA ILE A 53 10.38 7.21 20.29
C ILE A 53 11.05 6.97 18.95
N MET A 54 11.88 5.92 18.84
CA MET A 54 12.46 5.52 17.56
C MET A 54 11.28 5.04 16.73
N ILE A 55 10.53 5.99 16.19
CA ILE A 55 9.48 5.75 15.21
C ILE A 55 10.24 5.14 14.05
N ASP A 56 9.93 3.89 13.76
CA ASP A 56 10.49 3.19 12.60
C ASP A 56 10.36 4.13 11.39
N PRO A 57 11.47 4.46 10.69
CA PRO A 57 11.43 5.37 9.55
C PRO A 57 10.41 4.91 8.48
N ASN A 58 10.12 3.62 8.40
CA ASN A 58 9.09 3.08 7.52
C ASN A 58 7.68 3.51 7.91
N ILE A 59 7.36 3.58 9.20
CA ILE A 59 6.05 4.03 9.68
C ILE A 59 5.84 5.49 9.30
N GLY A 60 6.86 6.34 9.47
CA GLY A 60 6.82 7.75 9.07
C GLY A 60 6.61 7.92 7.55
N CYS A 61 7.28 7.09 6.75
CA CYS A 61 7.13 7.06 5.30
C CYS A 61 5.70 6.70 4.86
N ILE A 62 5.12 5.65 5.44
CA ILE A 62 3.75 5.23 5.11
C ILE A 62 2.75 6.30 5.54
N ALA A 63 2.86 6.80 6.77
CA ALA A 63 1.98 7.85 7.28
C ALA A 63 2.00 9.08 6.36
N SER A 64 3.18 9.51 5.91
CA SER A 64 3.33 10.63 4.98
C SER A 64 2.52 10.43 3.69
N ASN A 65 2.65 9.25 3.07
CA ASN A 65 2.02 8.96 1.78
C ASN A 65 0.50 8.71 1.90
N MET A 66 0.05 8.14 3.02
CA MET A 66 -1.37 7.83 3.25
C MET A 66 -2.18 9.01 3.79
N ASN A 67 -1.52 10.09 4.24
CA ASN A 67 -2.18 11.22 4.91
C ASN A 67 -3.40 11.80 4.16
N ALA A 68 -3.37 11.81 2.82
CA ALA A 68 -4.50 12.26 2.01
C ALA A 68 -5.71 11.32 2.15
N LEU A 69 -5.49 10.02 1.95
CA LEU A 69 -6.54 8.99 2.04
C LEU A 69 -7.07 8.82 3.47
N ILE A 70 -6.25 9.07 4.49
CA ILE A 70 -6.68 9.08 5.90
C ILE A 70 -7.65 10.24 6.17
N ARG A 71 -7.53 11.38 5.47
CA ARG A 71 -8.50 12.48 5.61
C ARG A 71 -9.80 12.13 4.91
N GLU A 72 -9.73 11.52 3.74
CA GLU A 72 -10.89 11.06 2.97
C GLU A 72 -11.62 9.89 3.65
N SER A 73 -10.95 9.10 4.47
CA SER A 73 -11.63 8.07 5.26
C SER A 73 -12.53 8.66 6.34
N GLN A 74 -12.23 9.87 6.84
CA GLN A 74 -13.09 10.58 7.79
C GLN A 74 -14.39 11.06 7.15
N THR A 75 -14.42 11.22 5.82
CA THR A 75 -15.62 11.55 5.02
C THR A 75 -16.28 10.31 4.41
N PHE A 76 -15.82 9.11 4.77
CA PHE A 76 -16.27 7.82 4.22
C PHE A 76 -16.02 7.64 2.71
N ASP A 77 -15.12 8.43 2.13
CA ASP A 77 -14.75 8.32 0.71
C ASP A 77 -13.65 7.28 0.47
N ALA A 78 -12.91 6.91 1.53
CA ALA A 78 -11.86 5.89 1.49
C ALA A 78 -11.92 4.95 2.70
N SER A 79 -11.38 3.74 2.54
CA SER A 79 -11.02 2.85 3.64
C SER A 79 -9.51 2.63 3.66
N VAL A 80 -8.93 2.58 4.85
CA VAL A 80 -7.50 2.56 5.09
C VAL A 80 -7.19 1.45 6.09
N TYR A 81 -6.11 0.70 5.86
CA TYR A 81 -5.59 -0.32 6.73
C TYR A 81 -4.08 -0.18 6.81
N ARG A 82 -3.54 -0.11 8.03
CA ARG A 82 -2.11 0.09 8.30
C ARG A 82 -1.57 -1.14 9.00
N SER A 83 -0.53 -1.76 8.44
CA SER A 83 0.04 -3.00 9.01
C SER A 83 0.64 -2.81 10.40
N TYR A 84 1.01 -1.59 10.75
CA TYR A 84 1.68 -1.25 12.01
C TYR A 84 0.71 -0.89 13.15
N GLU A 85 -0.60 -0.76 12.88
CA GLU A 85 -1.61 -0.45 13.89
C GLU A 85 -2.37 -1.74 14.24
N PRO A 86 -2.13 -2.37 15.41
CA PRO A 86 -2.66 -3.70 15.72
C PRO A 86 -4.18 -3.74 15.93
N ASP A 87 -4.77 -2.61 16.34
CA ASP A 87 -6.20 -2.51 16.66
C ASP A 87 -7.05 -2.04 15.47
N GLU A 88 -6.44 -1.81 14.29
CA GLU A 88 -7.18 -1.35 13.11
C GLU A 88 -7.93 -2.53 12.45
N PRO A 89 -9.25 -2.40 12.21
CA PRO A 89 -10.01 -3.49 11.60
C PRO A 89 -9.51 -3.76 10.18
N TYR A 90 -9.10 -4.99 9.94
CA TYR A 90 -8.73 -5.45 8.61
C TYR A 90 -9.96 -5.48 7.70
N PHE A 91 -9.80 -4.97 6.48
CA PHE A 91 -10.77 -5.12 5.40
C PHE A 91 -10.07 -5.73 4.19
N LEU A 92 -10.84 -6.39 3.32
CA LEU A 92 -10.31 -6.94 2.07
C LEU A 92 -10.29 -5.82 0.99
N PRO A 93 -9.12 -5.30 0.60
CA PRO A 93 -9.03 -4.32 -0.48
C PRO A 93 -9.28 -4.99 -1.82
N LEU A 94 -10.46 -4.78 -2.40
CA LEU A 94 -10.86 -5.38 -3.68
C LEU A 94 -11.06 -4.29 -4.74
N VAL A 95 -10.48 -4.49 -5.90
CA VAL A 95 -10.70 -3.67 -7.10
C VAL A 95 -11.46 -4.49 -8.12
N GLY A 96 -12.48 -3.91 -8.74
CA GLY A 96 -13.18 -4.57 -9.84
C GLY A 96 -14.17 -3.67 -10.55
N ASN A 97 -14.52 -4.08 -11.77
CA ASN A 97 -15.49 -3.37 -12.62
C ASN A 97 -16.77 -4.19 -12.87
N GLY A 98 -16.94 -5.29 -12.11
CA GLY A 98 -18.05 -6.22 -12.25
C GLY A 98 -17.84 -7.34 -13.27
N LYS A 99 -16.86 -7.21 -14.18
CA LYS A 99 -16.44 -8.28 -15.11
C LYS A 99 -15.20 -9.02 -14.60
N ILE A 100 -14.23 -8.25 -14.11
CA ILE A 100 -13.03 -8.74 -13.44
C ILE A 100 -12.88 -8.07 -12.08
N GLY A 101 -12.17 -8.74 -11.18
CA GLY A 101 -11.72 -8.13 -9.95
C GLY A 101 -10.49 -8.83 -9.37
N VAL A 102 -9.72 -8.08 -8.59
CA VAL A 102 -8.48 -8.56 -7.97
C VAL A 102 -8.41 -8.01 -6.55
N PRO A 103 -8.23 -8.86 -5.53
CA PRO A 103 -7.92 -8.41 -4.18
C PRO A 103 -6.43 -8.05 -4.06
N LEU A 104 -6.13 -6.96 -3.36
CA LEU A 104 -4.77 -6.55 -3.00
C LEU A 104 -4.41 -7.10 -1.61
N ASP A 105 -4.52 -8.42 -1.46
CA ASP A 105 -4.19 -9.15 -0.22
C ASP A 105 -3.17 -10.27 -0.51
N LYS A 106 -2.89 -11.18 0.43
CA LYS A 106 -1.89 -12.25 0.26
C LYS A 106 -2.12 -13.16 -0.95
N LYS A 107 -3.37 -13.30 -1.40
CA LYS A 107 -3.73 -14.08 -2.59
C LYS A 107 -4.24 -13.14 -3.66
N GLU A 108 -3.33 -12.53 -4.41
CA GLU A 108 -3.60 -11.55 -5.47
C GLU A 108 -4.14 -12.24 -6.74
N GLU A 109 -5.09 -13.17 -6.59
CA GLU A 109 -5.70 -13.95 -7.68
C GLU A 109 -6.71 -13.12 -8.48
N LEU A 110 -6.76 -13.33 -9.80
CA LEU A 110 -7.78 -12.72 -10.64
C LEU A 110 -9.13 -13.45 -10.50
N TYR A 111 -10.19 -12.69 -10.29
CA TYR A 111 -11.56 -13.19 -10.27
C TYR A 111 -12.32 -12.75 -11.51
N VAL A 112 -13.06 -13.67 -12.12
CA VAL A 112 -13.90 -13.41 -13.29
C VAL A 112 -15.38 -13.55 -12.92
N HIS A 113 -16.20 -12.71 -13.56
CA HIS A 113 -17.63 -12.69 -13.37
C HIS A 113 -18.30 -13.95 -13.90
N TYR A 114 -19.11 -14.58 -13.05
CA TYR A 114 -19.97 -15.68 -13.44
C TYR A 114 -21.36 -15.56 -12.78
N LYS A 115 -22.39 -15.67 -13.61
CA LYS A 115 -23.81 -15.48 -13.26
C LYS A 115 -24.11 -14.10 -12.64
N ARG A 116 -23.91 -13.95 -11.33
CA ARG A 116 -24.33 -12.77 -10.55
C ARG A 116 -23.19 -12.08 -9.83
N PHE A 117 -22.06 -12.76 -9.59
CA PHE A 117 -20.95 -12.22 -8.81
C PHE A 117 -19.58 -12.65 -9.38
N LEU A 118 -18.52 -11.99 -8.94
CA LEU A 118 -17.14 -12.39 -9.20
C LEU A 118 -16.86 -13.65 -8.38
N SER A 119 -16.94 -14.82 -9.02
CA SER A 119 -17.00 -16.10 -8.30
C SER A 119 -16.00 -17.13 -8.78
N VAL A 120 -15.40 -16.92 -9.95
CA VAL A 120 -14.48 -17.89 -10.54
C VAL A 120 -13.06 -17.38 -10.31
N PRO A 121 -12.31 -17.96 -9.35
CA PRO A 121 -10.91 -17.64 -9.19
C PRO A 121 -10.13 -18.22 -10.37
N ILE A 122 -9.25 -17.40 -10.92
CA ILE A 122 -8.28 -17.77 -11.93
C ILE A 122 -6.94 -17.87 -11.22
N ASN A 123 -6.21 -18.95 -11.47
CA ASN A 123 -4.86 -19.14 -10.96
C ASN A 123 -3.87 -18.26 -11.74
N TYR A 124 -4.08 -16.95 -11.71
CA TYR A 124 -3.25 -15.95 -12.36
C TYR A 124 -3.17 -14.74 -11.45
N HIS A 125 -1.94 -14.28 -11.17
CA HIS A 125 -1.68 -13.16 -10.27
C HIS A 125 -1.22 -11.94 -11.08
N PRO A 126 -2.14 -11.01 -11.44
CA PRO A 126 -1.82 -9.89 -12.32
C PRO A 126 -0.95 -8.83 -11.65
N ILE A 127 -0.97 -8.76 -10.31
CA ILE A 127 -0.31 -7.70 -9.55
C ILE A 127 1.19 -7.95 -9.52
N VAL A 128 1.95 -6.97 -10.00
CA VAL A 128 3.41 -6.95 -9.90
C VAL A 128 3.79 -6.48 -8.51
N GLN A 129 4.59 -7.29 -7.83
CA GLN A 129 5.17 -7.03 -6.52
C GLN A 129 6.59 -6.47 -6.67
N VAL A 130 6.94 -5.55 -5.78
CA VAL A 130 8.29 -5.00 -5.68
C VAL A 130 8.93 -5.52 -4.41
N ASP A 131 10.11 -6.13 -4.54
CA ASP A 131 10.89 -6.62 -3.42
C ASP A 131 12.29 -6.02 -3.43
N ILE A 132 12.80 -5.71 -2.23
CA ILE A 132 14.20 -5.33 -2.05
C ILE A 132 14.87 -6.32 -1.10
N PRO A 133 15.87 -7.09 -1.59
CA PRO A 133 16.49 -8.13 -0.79
C PRO A 133 17.16 -7.54 0.46
N GLY A 134 16.83 -8.11 1.62
CA GLY A 134 17.45 -7.74 2.90
C GLY A 134 16.90 -6.47 3.56
N ALA A 135 15.87 -5.83 3.00
CA ALA A 135 15.19 -4.71 3.66
C ALA A 135 14.00 -5.17 4.49
N SER A 136 13.75 -4.45 5.60
CA SER A 136 12.49 -4.57 6.33
C SER A 136 11.41 -3.71 5.67
N THR A 137 10.20 -4.27 5.59
CA THR A 137 9.04 -3.64 4.98
C THR A 137 7.99 -3.29 6.01
N GLN A 138 7.29 -2.19 5.75
CA GLN A 138 5.99 -1.92 6.33
C GLN A 138 5.02 -1.65 5.19
N GLU A 139 3.74 -1.94 5.40
CA GLU A 139 2.71 -1.81 4.38
C GLU A 139 1.50 -1.03 4.88
N GLY A 140 0.86 -0.31 3.97
CA GLY A 140 -0.43 0.31 4.19
C GLY A 140 -1.27 0.13 2.95
N THR A 141 -2.52 -0.29 3.12
CA THR A 141 -3.44 -0.48 2.00
C THR A 141 -4.62 0.45 2.17
N ALA A 142 -5.09 1.00 1.06
CA ALA A 142 -6.26 1.86 1.05
C ALA A 142 -7.08 1.64 -0.21
N VAL A 143 -8.39 1.83 -0.12
CA VAL A 143 -9.31 1.80 -1.26
C VAL A 143 -10.08 3.10 -1.24
N HIS A 144 -9.99 3.86 -2.33
CA HIS A 144 -10.76 5.07 -2.51
C HIS A 144 -12.03 4.74 -3.31
N TYR A 145 -13.18 4.87 -2.66
CA TYR A 145 -14.46 4.39 -3.19
C TYR A 145 -14.97 5.25 -4.34
N THR A 146 -14.72 6.57 -4.31
CA THR A 146 -15.24 7.48 -5.33
C THR A 146 -14.49 7.36 -6.65
N SER A 147 -13.16 7.10 -6.62
CA SER A 147 -12.38 6.82 -7.84
C SER A 147 -12.35 5.35 -8.23
N GLY A 148 -12.63 4.43 -7.30
CA GLY A 148 -12.53 2.99 -7.53
C GLY A 148 -11.09 2.50 -7.67
N ILE A 149 -10.13 3.23 -7.08
CA ILE A 149 -8.70 2.90 -7.12
C ILE A 149 -8.29 2.31 -5.76
N ALA A 150 -7.54 1.21 -5.79
CA ALA A 150 -6.85 0.71 -4.60
C ALA A 150 -5.38 1.10 -4.63
N TYR A 151 -4.87 1.42 -3.46
CA TYR A 151 -3.51 1.84 -3.21
C TYR A 151 -2.84 0.87 -2.25
N LYS A 152 -1.66 0.36 -2.60
CA LYS A 152 -0.77 -0.37 -1.69
C LYS A 152 0.51 0.44 -1.55
N PHE A 153 0.76 0.91 -0.35
CA PHE A 153 1.95 1.66 0.03
C PHE A 153 2.91 0.70 0.71
N GLN A 154 4.14 0.61 0.21
CA GLN A 154 5.20 -0.17 0.83
C GLN A 154 6.38 0.76 1.08
N CYS A 155 6.94 0.73 2.28
CA CYS A 155 8.17 1.45 2.60
C CYS A 155 9.24 0.44 3.05
N PHE A 156 10.40 0.52 2.41
CA PHE A 156 11.55 -0.34 2.66
C PHE A 156 12.64 0.44 3.37
N ASN A 157 13.11 -0.03 4.52
CA ASN A 157 14.16 0.67 5.26
C ASN A 157 15.53 0.31 4.70
N MET A 158 16.18 1.27 4.05
CA MET A 158 17.55 1.14 3.57
C MET A 158 18.48 2.11 4.29
N ARG A 159 19.35 1.60 5.17
CA ARG A 159 20.37 2.40 5.88
C ARG A 159 19.81 3.68 6.53
N ARG A 160 18.61 3.62 7.14
CA ARG A 160 17.86 4.75 7.75
C ARG A 160 17.20 5.73 6.79
N HIS A 161 17.21 5.45 5.49
CA HIS A 161 16.45 6.18 4.48
C HIS A 161 15.36 5.26 3.91
N PRO A 162 14.07 5.54 4.15
CA PRO A 162 12.99 4.69 3.67
C PRO A 162 12.73 4.93 2.18
N VAL A 163 12.85 3.89 1.36
CA VAL A 163 12.43 3.89 -0.05
C VAL A 163 10.92 3.68 -0.07
N SER A 164 10.17 4.55 -0.77
CA SER A 164 8.72 4.39 -0.91
C SER A 164 8.35 3.79 -2.25
N VAL A 165 7.46 2.81 -2.20
CA VAL A 165 6.81 2.19 -3.36
C VAL A 165 5.30 2.35 -3.21
N ILE A 166 4.65 2.88 -4.24
CA ILE A 166 3.22 3.11 -4.28
C ILE A 166 2.65 2.34 -5.46
N HIS A 167 1.81 1.36 -5.17
CA HIS A 167 1.03 0.67 -6.19
C HIS A 167 -0.35 1.32 -6.26
N GLN A 168 -0.79 1.63 -7.47
CA GLN A 168 -2.15 2.05 -7.78
C GLN A 168 -2.75 1.01 -8.70
N VAL A 169 -3.91 0.45 -8.33
CA VAL A 169 -4.57 -0.60 -9.09
C VAL A 169 -6.01 -0.20 -9.31
N TYR A 170 -6.46 -0.27 -10.56
CA TYR A 170 -7.85 -0.02 -10.91
C TYR A 170 -8.28 -0.87 -12.11
N ALA A 171 -9.54 -1.28 -12.11
CA ALA A 171 -10.17 -1.97 -13.24
C ALA A 171 -10.89 -0.93 -14.10
N TYR A 172 -10.56 -0.86 -15.38
CA TYR A 172 -11.12 0.17 -16.26
C TYR A 172 -12.61 -0.11 -16.51
N ARG A 173 -13.44 0.93 -16.38
CA ARG A 173 -14.91 0.79 -16.48
C ARG A 173 -15.39 0.72 -17.94
N ILE A 174 -14.76 1.48 -18.83
CA ILE A 174 -15.14 1.58 -20.24
C ILE A 174 -14.67 0.35 -21.02
N ALA A 175 -13.45 -0.13 -20.74
CA ALA A 175 -12.92 -1.39 -21.27
C ALA A 175 -12.95 -2.44 -20.15
N PRO A 176 -14.03 -3.22 -20.00
CA PRO A 176 -14.23 -4.06 -18.82
C PRO A 176 -13.25 -5.23 -18.72
N SER A 177 -12.51 -5.49 -19.79
CA SER A 177 -11.45 -6.50 -19.88
C SER A 177 -10.07 -5.98 -19.47
N LEU A 178 -9.95 -4.73 -19.04
CA LEU A 178 -8.66 -4.09 -18.76
C LEU A 178 -8.48 -3.82 -17.26
N LEU A 179 -7.42 -4.40 -16.71
CA LEU A 179 -6.89 -4.07 -15.39
C LEU A 179 -5.58 -3.30 -15.57
N ILE A 180 -5.43 -2.21 -14.83
CA ILE A 180 -4.25 -1.34 -14.91
C ILE A 180 -3.60 -1.30 -13.54
N GLN A 181 -2.28 -1.45 -13.53
CA GLN A 181 -1.42 -1.20 -12.38
C GLN A 181 -0.43 -0.10 -12.73
N GLN A 182 -0.22 0.83 -11.80
CA GLN A 182 0.85 1.81 -11.85
C GLN A 182 1.70 1.67 -10.60
N ILE A 183 3.02 1.65 -10.78
CA ILE A 183 3.98 1.53 -9.67
C ILE A 183 4.86 2.76 -9.67
N GLU A 184 4.80 3.54 -8.60
CA GLU A 184 5.65 4.70 -8.38
C GLU A 184 6.69 4.37 -7.32
N ILE A 185 7.96 4.62 -7.64
CA ILE A 185 9.08 4.27 -6.78
C ILE A 185 9.99 5.47 -6.60
N MET A 186 10.21 5.86 -5.34
CA MET A 186 11.09 6.96 -4.97
C MET A 186 12.35 6.43 -4.30
N ASN A 187 13.51 6.67 -4.91
CA ASN A 187 14.81 6.40 -4.33
C ASN A 187 15.37 7.66 -3.64
N PRO A 188 15.32 7.77 -2.31
CA PRO A 188 15.93 8.90 -1.59
C PRO A 188 17.44 8.75 -1.39
N LEU A 189 18.03 7.60 -1.72
CA LEU A 189 19.44 7.31 -1.48
C LEU A 189 20.35 8.12 -2.41
N ASN A 190 21.63 8.22 -2.01
CA ASN A 190 22.70 8.78 -2.83
C ASN A 190 23.38 7.73 -3.73
N GLU A 191 22.87 6.50 -3.73
CA GLU A 191 23.37 5.38 -4.52
C GLU A 191 22.25 4.78 -5.39
N ASP A 192 22.66 4.03 -6.42
CA ASP A 192 21.74 3.30 -7.27
C ASP A 192 21.03 2.20 -6.47
N LEU A 193 19.71 2.12 -6.65
CA LEU A 193 18.87 1.14 -5.97
C LEU A 193 18.38 0.09 -6.97
N THR A 194 18.78 -1.15 -6.77
CA THR A 194 18.28 -2.29 -7.56
C THR A 194 17.11 -2.95 -6.85
N LEU A 195 16.00 -3.06 -7.57
CA LEU A 195 14.75 -3.64 -7.10
C LEU A 195 14.44 -4.89 -7.91
N ILE A 196 13.81 -5.87 -7.25
CA ILE A 196 13.31 -7.07 -7.92
C ILE A 196 11.81 -6.87 -8.14
N LEU A 197 11.38 -7.00 -9.39
CA LEU A 197 9.98 -7.00 -9.75
C LEU A 197 9.56 -8.45 -9.96
N ARG A 198 8.52 -8.86 -9.25
CA ARG A 198 7.96 -10.21 -9.35
C ARG A 198 6.52 -10.13 -9.81
N GLN A 199 6.22 -10.92 -10.82
CA GLN A 199 4.84 -11.22 -11.21
C GLN A 199 4.70 -12.73 -11.11
N GLU A 200 3.89 -13.20 -10.17
CA GLU A 200 3.67 -14.63 -10.01
C GLU A 200 2.79 -15.15 -11.15
N SER A 201 3.37 -15.96 -12.03
CA SER A 201 2.63 -16.75 -13.01
C SER A 201 2.67 -18.19 -12.54
N SER A 202 1.58 -18.66 -11.95
CA SER A 202 1.48 -20.01 -11.36
C SER A 202 1.10 -21.09 -12.38
N THR A 203 1.03 -20.74 -13.67
CA THR A 203 0.41 -21.58 -14.69
C THR A 203 1.39 -22.09 -15.74
N SER A 204 1.26 -23.38 -16.05
CA SER A 204 2.11 -24.14 -16.97
C SER A 204 1.90 -23.83 -18.47
N SER A 205 0.90 -23.01 -18.84
CA SER A 205 0.57 -22.64 -20.23
C SER A 205 0.93 -21.19 -20.57
N GLU A 206 2.11 -20.74 -20.14
CA GLU A 206 2.68 -19.48 -20.62
C GLU A 206 3.12 -19.66 -22.09
N ASN A 207 2.40 -19.02 -23.01
CA ASN A 207 2.73 -19.06 -24.43
C ASN A 207 3.76 -17.97 -24.77
N SER A 208 4.51 -18.20 -25.85
CA SER A 208 5.56 -17.30 -26.36
C SER A 208 5.15 -15.82 -26.39
N PRO A 209 6.09 -14.89 -26.19
CA PRO A 209 5.79 -13.46 -26.11
C PRO A 209 5.13 -12.95 -27.39
N LEU A 210 3.94 -12.35 -27.25
CA LEU A 210 3.26 -11.64 -28.33
C LEU A 210 3.80 -10.21 -28.38
N VAL A 211 4.47 -9.86 -29.47
CA VAL A 211 4.94 -8.49 -29.69
C VAL A 211 3.88 -7.73 -30.48
N ILE A 212 3.20 -6.78 -29.83
CA ILE A 212 2.25 -5.90 -30.51
C ILE A 212 3.00 -4.62 -30.89
N THR A 213 3.04 -4.31 -32.18
CA THR A 213 3.56 -3.04 -32.68
C THR A 213 2.39 -2.08 -32.86
N LEU A 214 2.37 -0.98 -32.11
CA LEU A 214 1.34 0.04 -32.30
C LEU A 214 1.59 0.84 -33.58
N PRO A 215 0.57 1.54 -34.11
CA PRO A 215 0.70 2.41 -35.28
C PRO A 215 1.75 3.52 -35.12
N ASN A 216 2.10 3.86 -33.88
CA ASN A 216 3.14 4.85 -33.55
C ASN A 216 4.57 4.29 -33.58
N GLY A 217 4.76 3.01 -33.93
CA GLY A 217 6.06 2.35 -33.98
C GLY A 217 6.54 1.77 -32.64
N ASN A 218 5.85 2.02 -31.53
CA ASN A 218 6.21 1.46 -30.24
C ASN A 218 5.87 -0.03 -30.21
N LYS A 219 6.83 -0.84 -29.77
CA LYS A 219 6.69 -2.28 -29.59
C LYS A 219 6.49 -2.59 -28.12
N PHE A 220 5.38 -3.24 -27.80
CA PHE A 220 5.12 -3.74 -26.45
C PHE A 220 5.14 -5.26 -26.48
N GLU A 221 5.98 -5.84 -25.63
CA GLU A 221 6.04 -7.28 -25.45
C GLU A 221 4.99 -7.70 -24.41
N TYR A 222 4.07 -8.57 -24.81
CA TYR A 222 3.07 -9.15 -23.95
C TYR A 222 3.36 -10.64 -23.73
N LYS A 223 3.11 -11.10 -22.52
CA LYS A 223 3.00 -12.52 -22.19
C LYS A 223 1.52 -12.90 -22.35
N VAL A 224 1.27 -13.95 -23.12
CA VAL A 224 -0.09 -14.46 -23.32
C VAL A 224 -0.25 -15.75 -22.54
N PHE A 225 -1.23 -15.76 -21.67
CA PHE A 225 -1.64 -16.90 -20.89
C PHE A 225 -2.98 -17.39 -21.42
N SER A 226 -3.15 -18.70 -21.57
CA SER A 226 -4.45 -19.26 -21.97
C SER A 226 -4.70 -20.56 -21.22
N GLU A 227 -5.89 -20.65 -20.63
CA GLU A 227 -6.28 -21.78 -19.79
C GLU A 227 -7.79 -22.03 -19.89
N GLU A 228 -8.16 -23.31 -19.83
CA GLU A 228 -9.53 -23.73 -19.63
C GLU A 228 -9.81 -23.84 -18.13
N VAL A 229 -10.71 -22.98 -17.65
CA VAL A 229 -11.06 -22.88 -16.22
C VAL A 229 -12.41 -23.54 -16.01
N LYS A 230 -12.44 -24.58 -15.18
CA LYS A 230 -13.69 -25.25 -14.79
C LYS A 230 -14.45 -24.38 -13.81
N VAL A 231 -15.71 -24.10 -14.12
CA VAL A 231 -16.55 -23.32 -13.23
C VAL A 231 -16.94 -24.16 -12.01
N PRO A 232 -16.79 -23.66 -10.77
CA PRO A 232 -17.27 -24.35 -9.59
C PRO A 232 -18.77 -24.71 -9.74
N ASP A 233 -19.13 -25.94 -9.38
CA ASP A 233 -20.51 -26.43 -9.36
C ASP A 233 -21.23 -26.40 -10.74
N SER A 234 -20.50 -26.47 -11.85
CA SER A 234 -21.07 -26.43 -13.20
C SER A 234 -20.27 -27.30 -14.18
N SER A 235 -20.96 -27.92 -15.16
CA SER A 235 -20.31 -28.67 -16.27
C SER A 235 -19.74 -27.76 -17.35
N LYS A 236 -19.95 -26.45 -17.27
CA LYS A 236 -19.42 -25.45 -18.21
C LYS A 236 -17.96 -25.13 -17.88
N SER A 237 -17.15 -25.01 -18.92
CA SER A 237 -15.80 -24.47 -18.82
C SER A 237 -15.72 -23.09 -19.47
N ILE A 238 -14.77 -22.30 -18.99
CA ILE A 238 -14.47 -20.97 -19.52
C ILE A 238 -13.10 -21.08 -20.18
N MET A 239 -13.03 -20.75 -21.47
CA MET A 239 -11.73 -20.57 -22.11
C MET A 239 -11.31 -19.13 -21.84
N LEU A 240 -10.22 -18.96 -21.10
CA LEU A 240 -9.68 -17.67 -20.70
C LEU A 240 -8.36 -17.42 -21.43
N SER A 241 -8.19 -16.23 -21.98
CA SER A 241 -6.94 -15.73 -22.52
C SER A 241 -6.60 -14.40 -21.86
N ILE A 242 -5.42 -14.33 -21.25
CA ILE A 242 -4.92 -13.14 -20.58
C ILE A 242 -3.67 -12.67 -21.31
N ALA A 243 -3.63 -11.41 -21.71
CA ALA A 243 -2.44 -10.77 -22.23
C ALA A 243 -1.95 -9.73 -21.23
N ALA A 244 -0.76 -9.93 -20.68
CA ALA A 244 -0.15 -9.01 -19.71
C ALA A 244 1.18 -8.48 -20.23
N THR A 245 1.47 -7.22 -19.92
CA THR A 245 2.74 -6.59 -20.29
C THR A 245 3.92 -7.33 -19.66
N LYS A 246 4.96 -7.61 -20.44
CA LYS A 246 6.17 -8.25 -19.93
C LYS A 246 6.91 -7.32 -18.99
N VAL A 247 7.03 -7.74 -17.74
CA VAL A 247 7.73 -7.00 -16.68
C VAL A 247 9.19 -7.45 -16.62
N PRO A 248 10.17 -6.53 -16.58
CA PRO A 248 11.56 -6.90 -16.34
C PRO A 248 11.71 -7.43 -14.91
N SER A 249 12.54 -8.45 -14.69
CA SER A 249 12.73 -9.06 -13.37
C SER A 249 13.46 -8.13 -12.37
N THR A 250 14.26 -7.20 -12.88
CA THR A 250 15.02 -6.25 -12.07
C THR A 250 15.01 -4.88 -12.71
N ILE A 251 14.95 -3.84 -11.89
CA ILE A 251 15.09 -2.44 -12.31
C ILE A 251 16.09 -1.73 -11.41
N THR A 252 16.91 -0.86 -12.00
CA THR A 252 17.87 -0.04 -11.26
C THR A 252 17.45 1.41 -11.32
N ILE A 253 17.28 2.03 -10.16
CA ILE A 253 16.83 3.40 -10.00
C ILE A 253 18.01 4.29 -9.59
N PRO A 254 18.32 5.35 -10.36
CA PRO A 254 19.39 6.29 -9.99
C PRO A 254 19.12 7.01 -8.67
N PRO A 255 20.14 7.60 -8.04
CA PRO A 255 20.01 8.29 -6.76
C PRO A 255 19.08 9.52 -6.85
N LYS A 256 18.34 9.76 -5.77
CA LYS A 256 17.41 10.91 -5.62
C LYS A 256 16.40 11.05 -6.78
N ARG A 257 16.00 9.93 -7.38
CA ARG A 257 15.03 9.92 -8.48
C ARG A 257 13.73 9.24 -8.10
N LEU A 258 12.67 9.77 -8.70
CA LEU A 258 11.35 9.17 -8.77
C LEU A 258 11.21 8.51 -10.15
N ILE A 259 10.76 7.26 -10.19
CA ILE A 259 10.39 6.56 -11.42
C ILE A 259 8.95 6.11 -11.30
N VAL A 260 8.19 6.30 -12.38
CA VAL A 260 6.81 5.83 -12.49
C VAL A 260 6.75 4.80 -13.61
N LEU A 261 6.34 3.58 -13.27
CA LEU A 261 5.99 2.52 -14.19
C LEU A 261 4.48 2.60 -14.43
N ALA A 262 4.08 3.36 -15.45
CA ALA A 262 2.67 3.70 -15.73
C ALA A 262 1.96 2.78 -16.74
N ASP A 263 2.66 1.79 -17.30
CA ASP A 263 2.20 1.00 -18.45
C ASP A 263 2.09 -0.51 -18.16
N LEU A 264 1.65 -0.89 -16.96
CA LEU A 264 1.40 -2.31 -16.65
C LEU A 264 -0.07 -2.63 -16.93
N TYR A 265 -0.29 -3.21 -18.10
CA TYR A 265 -1.62 -3.57 -18.59
C TYR A 265 -1.85 -5.07 -18.49
N CYS A 266 -3.00 -5.45 -17.97
CA CYS A 266 -3.49 -6.82 -17.99
C CYS A 266 -4.85 -6.85 -18.70
N PHE A 267 -4.88 -7.47 -19.88
CA PHE A 267 -6.07 -7.66 -20.69
C PHE A 267 -6.61 -9.06 -20.51
N THR A 268 -7.90 -9.19 -20.23
CA THR A 268 -8.57 -10.47 -20.05
C THR A 268 -9.69 -10.65 -21.07
N VAL A 269 -9.59 -11.67 -21.91
CA VAL A 269 -10.64 -12.06 -22.85
C VAL A 269 -11.08 -13.48 -22.49
N TYR A 270 -12.38 -13.71 -22.34
CA TYR A 270 -12.88 -15.04 -22.06
C TYR A 270 -14.14 -15.34 -22.85
N TYR A 271 -14.30 -16.63 -23.16
CA TYR A 271 -15.43 -17.18 -23.87
C TYR A 271 -16.02 -18.34 -23.06
N PHE A 272 -17.34 -18.46 -23.06
CA PHE A 272 -18.03 -19.57 -22.42
C PHE A 272 -18.12 -20.74 -23.39
N MET A 273 -17.42 -21.83 -23.09
CA MET A 273 -17.59 -23.09 -23.80
C MET A 273 -18.74 -23.85 -23.13
N ASN A 274 -19.71 -24.28 -23.92
CA ASN A 274 -20.77 -25.15 -23.42
C ASN A 274 -20.32 -26.59 -23.69
N SER A 275 -20.09 -27.40 -22.65
CA SER A 275 -19.58 -28.78 -22.77
C SER A 275 -20.48 -29.70 -23.61
N LYS A 276 -21.69 -29.28 -23.97
CA LYS A 276 -22.58 -30.00 -24.88
C LYS A 276 -22.21 -29.86 -26.37
N PHE A 277 -21.29 -28.97 -26.74
CA PHE A 277 -20.91 -28.77 -28.14
C PHE A 277 -19.92 -29.84 -28.65
N ASP A 278 -19.15 -30.49 -27.77
CA ASP A 278 -18.15 -31.51 -28.16
C ASP A 278 -18.75 -32.87 -28.54
N GLN A 279 -19.95 -33.21 -28.06
CA GLN A 279 -20.59 -34.48 -28.45
C GLN A 279 -21.14 -34.47 -29.88
N ASN A 280 -21.32 -33.30 -30.48
CA ASN A 280 -21.85 -33.18 -31.85
C ASN A 280 -20.75 -33.01 -32.92
N MET A 281 -19.50 -32.70 -32.55
CA MET A 281 -18.39 -32.67 -33.50
C MET A 281 -17.71 -34.03 -33.67
N GLN A 282 -17.72 -34.90 -32.66
CA GLN A 282 -17.20 -36.27 -32.79
C GLN A 282 -18.07 -37.18 -33.68
N HIS A 283 -19.31 -36.79 -33.99
CA HIS A 283 -20.20 -37.57 -34.85
C HIS A 283 -20.21 -37.14 -36.33
N ILE A 284 -19.52 -36.05 -36.70
CA ILE A 284 -19.50 -35.55 -38.08
C ILE A 284 -18.29 -36.07 -38.87
N ASP A 285 -17.22 -36.52 -38.21
CA ASP A 285 -16.02 -37.05 -38.88
C ASP A 285 -16.09 -38.55 -39.26
N GLU A 286 -17.18 -39.27 -38.93
CA GLU A 286 -17.37 -40.68 -39.33
C GLU A 286 -18.42 -40.90 -40.43
N SER A 287 -18.94 -39.83 -41.05
CA SER A 287 -19.91 -39.98 -42.15
C SER A 287 -19.59 -39.06 -43.33
N LEU A 288 -18.53 -39.36 -44.05
CA LEU A 288 -18.36 -38.98 -45.45
C LEU A 288 -17.85 -40.21 -46.23
N PRO A 289 -18.56 -40.65 -47.29
CA PRO A 289 -18.20 -41.81 -48.12
C PRO A 289 -16.96 -41.57 -48.99
#